data_AF-A0A3N4PJJ9-F1
#
_entry.id   AF-A0A3N4PJJ9-F1
#
_cell.length_a   1.000
_cell.length_b   1.000
_cell.length_c   1.000
_cell.angle_alpha   90.00
_cell.angle_beta   90.00
_cell.angle_gamma   90.00
#
_symmetry.space_group_name_H-M   'P 1'
#
loop_
_entity.id
_entity.type
_entity.pdbx_description
1 polymer ?
#
loop_
_entity_poly.entity_id
_entity_poly.type
_entity_poly.pdbx_seq_one_letter_code
_entity_poly.pdbx_strand_id
1 'polypeptide(L)'
;MTMKKSTAIALTLMTALGAASAAQASVSYCTTVGTAKLNKEISLATKYGNTAKAAALEEALANIETSCAAKEMQEAQKKVIKLEKKLTQAQNELTSAQAELQKAQVVGKNSKILKYQNKIAEKQAKVEIVTAELEQARATLAALTS
;
A
#
# COMPACT_ATOMS: atom_id res chain seq x y z
N MET A 1 5.36 -43.29 43.92
CA MET A 1 4.69 -44.51 43.41
C MET A 1 3.24 -44.14 43.13
N THR A 2 2.72 -44.54 41.96
CA THR A 2 1.30 -44.51 41.48
C THR A 2 0.59 -43.14 41.39
N MET A 3 0.59 -42.44 40.25
CA MET A 3 -0.13 -42.62 38.96
C MET A 3 -1.63 -42.27 38.92
N LYS A 4 -1.93 -41.45 37.89
CA LYS A 4 -3.14 -41.41 37.03
C LYS A 4 -4.31 -40.54 37.50
N LYS A 5 -4.51 -39.42 36.80
CA LYS A 5 -5.77 -39.16 36.06
C LYS A 5 -5.46 -38.44 34.74
N SER A 6 -5.78 -39.12 33.65
CA SER A 6 -5.75 -38.62 32.28
C SER A 6 -7.08 -37.95 31.99
N THR A 7 -7.07 -36.72 31.49
CA THR A 7 -8.26 -36.11 30.91
C THR A 7 -7.90 -35.34 29.63
N ALA A 8 -8.35 -35.94 28.53
CA ALA A 8 -8.85 -35.35 27.29
C ALA A 8 -8.03 -34.28 26.54
N ILE A 9 -7.57 -34.72 25.36
CA ILE A 9 -7.42 -33.94 24.12
C ILE A 9 -8.73 -33.22 23.80
N ALA A 10 -8.68 -31.91 23.52
CA ALA A 10 -9.70 -31.23 22.73
C ALA A 10 -9.13 -30.01 22.00
N LEU A 11 -8.84 -30.24 20.72
CA LEU A 11 -9.10 -29.35 19.59
C LEU A 11 -8.59 -27.90 19.67
N THR A 12 -7.44 -27.71 19.01
CA THR A 12 -7.14 -26.57 18.14
C THR A 12 -8.39 -25.97 17.50
N LEU A 13 -8.79 -24.79 17.95
CA LEU A 13 -9.65 -23.89 17.19
C LEU A 13 -8.79 -22.71 16.74
N MET A 14 -8.49 -22.75 15.44
CA MET A 14 -8.02 -21.65 14.65
C MET A 14 -8.88 -20.42 14.91
N THR A 15 -8.27 -19.36 15.43
CA THR A 15 -8.74 -18.00 15.20
C THR A 15 -7.65 -17.27 14.45
N ALA A 16 -7.53 -17.60 13.17
CA ALA A 16 -7.03 -16.63 12.20
C ALA A 16 -8.01 -15.45 12.22
N LEU A 17 -7.73 -14.46 13.07
CA LEU A 17 -8.31 -13.14 12.90
C LEU A 17 -7.77 -12.63 11.57
N GLY A 18 -8.61 -12.71 10.54
CA GLY A 18 -8.38 -12.10 9.25
C GLY A 18 -8.10 -10.62 9.44
N ALA A 19 -6.83 -10.25 9.31
CA ALA A 19 -6.43 -8.89 9.02
C ALA A 19 -6.78 -8.64 7.54
N ALA A 20 -8.06 -8.41 7.27
CA ALA A 20 -8.52 -8.01 5.95
C ALA A 20 -9.73 -7.11 6.11
N SER A 21 -9.49 -5.85 6.50
CA SER A 21 -10.38 -4.71 6.27
C SER A 21 -9.70 -3.41 6.73
N ALA A 22 -8.65 -3.01 6.04
CA ALA A 22 -8.12 -1.63 6.14
C ALA A 22 -7.61 -1.13 4.78
N ALA A 23 -8.24 -1.55 3.69
CA ALA A 23 -7.94 -1.06 2.34
C ALA A 23 -8.92 0.01 1.83
N GLN A 24 -9.99 0.31 2.57
CA GLN A 24 -10.94 1.38 2.23
C GLN A 24 -10.65 2.66 3.02
N ALA A 25 -9.51 3.29 2.79
CA ALA A 25 -9.25 4.62 3.39
C ALA A 25 -8.51 5.61 2.47
N SER A 26 -8.09 5.20 1.27
CA SER A 26 -7.39 6.10 0.35
C SER A 26 -8.21 6.58 -0.85
N VAL A 27 -9.36 5.96 -1.15
CA VAL A 27 -10.27 6.33 -2.27
C VAL A 27 -11.29 7.41 -1.85
N SER A 28 -11.31 7.77 -0.56
CA SER A 28 -12.47 8.43 0.05
C SER A 28 -12.37 9.96 0.08
N TYR A 29 -11.19 10.60 0.09
CA TYR A 29 -11.18 12.01 0.49
C TYR A 29 -11.78 12.96 -0.55
N CYS A 30 -11.55 12.71 -1.84
CA CYS A 30 -11.97 13.60 -2.92
C CYS A 30 -13.44 13.36 -3.37
N THR A 31 -13.93 12.14 -3.26
CA THR A 31 -15.35 11.78 -3.44
C THR A 31 -16.18 12.08 -2.19
N THR A 32 -15.79 11.66 -0.99
CA THR A 32 -16.73 11.62 0.15
C THR A 32 -17.20 12.99 0.65
N VAL A 33 -16.37 14.03 0.63
CA VAL A 33 -16.76 15.37 1.11
C VAL A 33 -17.48 16.19 0.04
N GLY A 34 -17.00 16.14 -1.21
CA GLY A 34 -17.59 16.87 -2.34
C GLY A 34 -18.93 16.29 -2.80
N THR A 35 -19.02 14.96 -2.91
CA THR A 35 -20.24 14.26 -3.33
C THR A 35 -21.33 14.33 -2.26
N ALA A 36 -21.00 14.29 -0.96
CA ALA A 36 -22.02 14.37 0.10
C ALA A 36 -22.79 15.70 0.10
N LYS A 37 -22.11 16.82 -0.17
CA LYS A 37 -22.76 18.13 -0.29
C LYS A 37 -23.63 18.21 -1.54
N LEU A 38 -23.15 17.72 -2.68
CA LEU A 38 -23.89 17.71 -3.93
C LEU A 38 -25.11 16.78 -3.86
N ASN A 39 -24.97 15.58 -3.29
CA ASN A 39 -26.07 14.65 -3.05
C ASN A 39 -27.17 15.24 -2.16
N LYS A 40 -26.78 16.02 -1.14
CA LYS A 40 -27.75 16.77 -0.32
C LYS A 40 -28.51 17.82 -1.14
N GLU A 41 -27.81 18.58 -1.98
CA GLU A 41 -28.42 19.58 -2.86
C GLU A 41 -29.30 18.95 -3.95
N ILE A 42 -28.91 17.80 -4.51
CA ILE A 42 -29.70 17.01 -5.46
C ILE A 42 -31.00 16.55 -4.78
N SER A 43 -30.90 15.95 -3.59
CA SER A 43 -32.06 15.49 -2.83
C SER A 43 -33.05 16.63 -2.53
N LEU A 44 -32.54 17.81 -2.17
CA LEU A 44 -33.38 19.00 -1.96
C LEU A 44 -34.00 19.51 -3.27
N ALA A 45 -33.22 19.62 -4.35
CA ALA A 45 -33.72 20.07 -5.65
C ALA A 45 -34.84 19.16 -6.18
N THR A 46 -34.65 17.83 -6.07
CA THR A 46 -35.67 16.83 -6.44
C THR A 46 -36.91 16.93 -5.56
N LYS A 47 -36.75 17.09 -4.24
CA LYS A 47 -37.88 17.21 -3.29
C LYS A 47 -38.78 18.42 -3.58
N TYR A 48 -38.19 19.54 -3.99
CA TYR A 48 -38.93 20.77 -4.31
C TYR A 48 -39.32 20.88 -5.78
N GLY A 49 -39.19 19.81 -6.57
CA GLY A 49 -39.60 19.77 -7.98
C GLY A 49 -38.71 20.58 -8.92
N ASN A 50 -37.51 20.97 -8.50
CA ASN A 50 -36.54 21.69 -9.32
C ASN A 50 -35.67 20.71 -10.11
N THR A 51 -36.28 20.10 -11.12
CA THR A 51 -35.67 19.05 -11.95
C THR A 51 -34.46 19.55 -12.76
N ALA A 52 -34.49 20.78 -13.27
CA ALA A 52 -33.36 21.36 -13.99
C ALA A 52 -32.13 21.57 -13.08
N LYS A 53 -32.33 22.02 -11.83
CA LYS A 53 -31.25 22.14 -10.85
C LYS A 53 -30.71 20.78 -10.44
N ALA A 54 -31.58 19.78 -10.25
CA ALA A 54 -31.16 18.42 -9.93
C ALA A 54 -30.26 17.84 -11.04
N ALA A 55 -30.69 17.94 -12.31
CA ALA A 55 -29.92 17.45 -13.45
C ALA A 55 -28.54 18.13 -13.59
N ALA A 56 -28.46 19.45 -13.40
CA ALA A 56 -27.18 20.17 -13.44
C ALA A 56 -26.24 19.76 -12.30
N LEU A 57 -26.78 19.44 -11.12
CA LEU A 57 -25.99 18.96 -9.98
C LEU A 57 -25.54 17.50 -10.16
N GLU A 58 -26.35 16.66 -10.81
CA GLU A 58 -25.97 15.29 -11.19
C GLU A 58 -24.85 15.30 -12.24
N GLU A 59 -24.89 16.20 -13.22
CA GLU A 59 -23.80 16.38 -14.18
C GLU A 59 -22.49 16.84 -13.50
N ALA A 60 -22.60 17.80 -12.57
CA ALA A 60 -21.47 18.26 -11.78
C ALA A 60 -20.90 17.13 -10.89
N LEU A 61 -21.77 16.27 -10.35
CA LEU A 61 -21.37 15.10 -9.56
C LEU A 61 -20.55 14.13 -10.44
N ALA A 62 -21.08 13.76 -11.61
CA ALA A 62 -20.42 12.86 -12.54
C ALA A 62 -19.06 13.40 -13.01
N ASN A 63 -18.95 14.71 -13.25
CA ASN A 63 -17.70 15.34 -13.64
C ASN A 63 -16.65 15.32 -12.53
N ILE A 64 -17.07 15.55 -11.27
CA ILE A 64 -16.18 15.46 -10.10
C ILE A 64 -15.71 14.02 -9.90
N GLU A 65 -16.62 13.04 -9.96
CA GLU A 65 -16.29 11.62 -9.81
C GLU A 65 -15.27 11.17 -10.87
N THR A 66 -15.51 11.53 -12.13
CA THR A 66 -14.61 11.20 -13.25
C THR A 66 -13.23 11.86 -13.09
N SER A 67 -13.21 13.16 -12.76
CA SER A 67 -11.97 13.91 -12.57
C SER A 67 -11.16 13.41 -11.37
N CYS A 68 -11.86 13.03 -10.30
CA CYS A 68 -11.27 12.53 -9.08
C CYS A 68 -10.66 11.14 -9.28
N ALA A 69 -11.41 10.20 -9.87
CA ALA A 69 -10.93 8.87 -10.19
C ALA A 69 -9.71 8.92 -11.14
N ALA A 70 -9.73 9.79 -12.15
CA ALA A 70 -8.60 9.98 -13.05
C ALA A 70 -7.34 10.49 -12.31
N LYS A 71 -7.50 11.41 -11.35
CA LYS A 71 -6.38 11.89 -10.53
C LYS A 71 -5.84 10.81 -9.60
N GLU A 72 -6.72 10.07 -8.93
CA GLU A 72 -6.32 8.98 -8.03
C GLU A 72 -5.56 7.87 -8.78
N MET A 73 -6.04 7.49 -9.97
CA MET A 73 -5.32 6.56 -10.84
C MET A 73 -3.95 7.11 -11.27
N GLN A 74 -3.87 8.38 -11.66
CA GLN A 74 -2.59 8.98 -12.07
C GLN A 74 -1.59 9.00 -10.91
N GLU A 75 -2.02 9.35 -9.70
CA GLU A 75 -1.15 9.38 -8.52
C GLU A 75 -0.72 7.96 -8.10
N ALA A 76 -1.63 6.97 -8.18
CA ALA A 76 -1.29 5.57 -7.95
C ALA A 76 -0.23 5.07 -8.95
N GLN A 77 -0.39 5.37 -10.24
CA GLN A 77 0.62 5.04 -11.26
C GLN A 77 1.96 5.72 -11.01
N LYS A 78 1.97 7.02 -10.70
CA LYS A 78 3.21 7.75 -10.33
C LYS A 78 3.89 7.11 -9.13
N LYS A 79 3.13 6.67 -8.13
CA LYS A 79 3.66 6.00 -6.94
C LYS A 79 4.34 4.67 -7.30
N VAL A 80 3.72 3.85 -8.14
CA VAL A 80 4.31 2.59 -8.65
C VAL A 80 5.64 2.87 -9.36
N ILE A 81 5.66 3.77 -10.35
CA ILE A 81 6.87 4.13 -11.11
C ILE A 81 8.00 4.61 -10.17
N LYS A 82 7.64 5.44 -9.18
CA LYS A 82 8.61 5.95 -8.19
C LYS A 82 9.20 4.83 -7.34
N LEU A 83 8.39 3.86 -6.94
CA LEU A 83 8.83 2.72 -6.13
C LEU A 83 9.67 1.73 -6.95
N GLU A 84 9.35 1.49 -8.21
CA GLU A 84 10.18 0.68 -9.12
C GLU A 84 11.58 1.28 -9.30
N LYS A 85 11.66 2.61 -9.47
CA LYS A 85 12.94 3.31 -9.53
C LYS A 85 13.71 3.20 -8.21
N LYS A 86 13.03 3.35 -7.07
CA LYS A 86 13.64 3.17 -5.74
C LYS A 86 14.12 1.75 -5.52
N LEU A 87 13.38 0.73 -5.99
CA LEU A 87 13.75 -0.67 -5.86
C LEU A 87 15.04 -0.95 -6.64
N THR A 88 15.09 -0.49 -7.89
CA THR A 88 16.29 -0.59 -8.73
C THR A 88 17.49 0.08 -8.05
N GLN A 89 17.31 1.27 -7.49
CA GLN A 89 18.36 1.96 -6.75
C GLN A 89 18.81 1.17 -5.51
N ALA A 90 17.87 0.63 -4.73
CA ALA A 90 18.18 -0.16 -3.53
C ALA A 90 18.95 -1.44 -3.88
N GLN A 91 18.58 -2.13 -4.96
CA GLN A 91 19.29 -3.29 -5.48
C GLN A 91 20.71 -2.91 -5.92
N ASN A 92 20.88 -1.81 -6.65
CA ASN A 92 22.21 -1.32 -7.05
C ASN A 92 23.09 -0.98 -5.83
N GLU A 93 22.53 -0.34 -4.79
CA GLU A 93 23.23 -0.06 -3.55
C GLU A 93 23.66 -1.34 -2.81
N LEU A 94 22.82 -2.37 -2.82
CA LEU A 94 23.12 -3.69 -2.26
C LEU A 94 24.26 -4.38 -3.03
N THR A 95 24.16 -4.45 -4.35
CA THR A 95 25.22 -5.02 -5.21
C THR A 95 26.55 -4.30 -5.02
N SER A 96 26.53 -2.97 -4.92
CA SER A 96 27.73 -2.18 -4.63
C SER A 96 28.34 -2.53 -3.27
N ALA A 97 27.53 -2.69 -2.23
CA ALA A 97 28.00 -3.09 -0.90
C ALA A 97 28.59 -4.51 -0.90
N GLN A 98 27.99 -5.44 -1.64
CA GLN A 98 28.51 -6.80 -1.83
C GLN A 98 29.87 -6.81 -2.54
N ALA A 99 30.03 -6.01 -3.60
CA ALA A 99 31.31 -5.87 -4.29
C ALA A 99 32.41 -5.29 -3.37
N GLU A 100 32.06 -4.32 -2.53
CA GLU A 100 32.98 -3.74 -1.54
C GLU A 100 33.37 -4.75 -0.45
N LEU A 101 32.44 -5.59 0.01
CA LEU A 101 32.74 -6.70 0.92
C LEU A 101 33.72 -7.68 0.28
N GLN A 102 33.48 -8.10 -0.97
CA GLN A 102 34.36 -9.02 -1.69
C GLN A 102 35.78 -8.46 -1.80
N LYS A 103 35.93 -7.17 -2.17
CA LYS A 103 37.25 -6.50 -2.18
C LYS A 103 37.90 -6.50 -0.80
N ALA A 104 37.15 -6.23 0.26
CA ALA A 104 37.69 -6.22 1.63
C ALA A 104 38.15 -7.61 2.08
N GLN A 105 37.44 -8.67 1.68
CA GLN A 105 37.81 -10.07 1.92
C GLN A 105 39.11 -10.45 1.21
N VAL A 106 39.23 -10.12 -0.08
CA VAL A 106 40.46 -10.39 -0.86
C VAL A 106 41.68 -9.72 -0.26
N VAL A 107 41.53 -8.49 0.24
CA VAL A 107 42.64 -7.73 0.84
C VAL A 107 42.85 -8.05 2.34
N GLY A 108 41.99 -8.88 2.95
CA GLY A 108 42.12 -9.25 4.37
C GLY A 108 41.83 -8.11 5.36
N LYS A 109 40.99 -7.14 4.99
CA LYS A 109 40.70 -5.95 5.84
C LYS A 109 39.54 -6.23 6.81
N ASN A 110 39.80 -6.94 7.90
CA ASN A 110 38.78 -7.40 8.87
C ASN A 110 37.81 -6.30 9.35
N SER A 111 38.30 -5.10 9.69
CA SER A 111 37.43 -3.98 10.09
C SER A 111 36.47 -3.53 8.97
N LYS A 112 36.92 -3.56 7.71
CA LYS A 112 36.06 -3.23 6.55
C LYS A 112 35.07 -4.35 6.24
N ILE A 113 35.46 -5.61 6.44
CA ILE A 113 34.58 -6.77 6.25
C ILE A 113 33.35 -6.65 7.16
N LEU A 114 33.54 -6.43 8.46
CA LEU A 114 32.44 -6.25 9.42
C LEU A 114 31.56 -5.04 9.05
N LYS A 115 32.19 -3.91 8.67
CA LYS A 115 31.46 -2.72 8.24
C LYS A 115 30.57 -2.99 7.01
N TYR A 116 31.08 -3.70 6.00
CA TYR A 116 30.32 -3.99 4.79
C TYR A 116 29.26 -5.07 4.99
N GLN A 117 29.46 -6.05 5.88
CA GLN A 117 28.42 -6.99 6.28
C GLN A 117 27.21 -6.27 6.91
N ASN A 118 27.45 -5.35 7.85
CA ASN A 118 26.39 -4.54 8.44
C ASN A 118 25.67 -3.70 7.37
N LYS A 119 26.43 -3.05 6.49
CA LYS A 119 25.87 -2.25 5.39
C LYS A 119 25.01 -3.09 4.45
N ILE A 120 25.42 -4.32 4.14
CA ILE A 120 24.63 -5.26 3.32
C ILE A 120 23.30 -5.59 4.00
N ALA A 121 23.31 -5.87 5.31
CA ALA A 121 22.07 -6.11 6.06
C ALA A 121 21.11 -4.92 5.99
N GLU A 122 21.61 -3.69 6.16
CA GLU A 122 20.81 -2.47 6.01
C GLU A 122 20.25 -2.29 4.59
N LYS A 123 21.06 -2.59 3.55
CA LYS A 123 20.61 -2.49 2.16
C LYS A 123 19.60 -3.59 1.79
N GLN A 124 19.75 -4.79 2.33
CA GLN A 124 18.80 -5.88 2.17
C GLN A 124 17.44 -5.51 2.77
N ALA A 125 17.42 -4.99 4.01
CA ALA A 125 16.20 -4.51 4.64
C ALA A 125 15.53 -3.39 3.82
N LYS A 126 16.32 -2.47 3.23
CA LYS A 126 15.79 -1.42 2.34
C LYS A 126 15.14 -2.02 1.08
N VAL A 127 15.74 -3.04 0.47
CA VAL A 127 15.14 -3.74 -0.69
C VAL A 127 13.80 -4.37 -0.29
N GLU A 128 13.73 -5.04 0.85
CA GLU A 128 12.50 -5.69 1.35
C GLU A 128 11.39 -4.66 1.61
N ILE A 129 11.71 -3.55 2.30
CA ILE A 129 10.75 -2.48 2.57
C ILE A 129 10.19 -1.89 1.26
N VAL A 130 11.07 -1.53 0.32
CA VAL A 130 10.64 -0.93 -0.95
C VAL A 130 9.83 -1.93 -1.79
N THR A 131 10.17 -3.23 -1.73
CA THR A 131 9.39 -4.28 -2.39
C THR A 131 7.99 -4.37 -1.81
N ALA A 132 7.86 -4.41 -0.48
CA ALA A 132 6.57 -4.43 0.18
C ALA A 132 5.72 -3.19 -0.15
N GLU A 133 6.33 -1.99 -0.16
CA GLU A 133 5.66 -0.75 -0.57
C GLU A 133 5.19 -0.80 -2.03
N LEU A 134 6.01 -1.36 -2.93
CA LEU A 134 5.67 -1.51 -4.35
C LEU A 134 4.48 -2.44 -4.55
N GLU A 135 4.48 -3.59 -3.88
CA GLU A 135 3.37 -4.55 -3.96
C GLU A 135 2.06 -3.95 -3.44
N GLN A 136 2.10 -3.20 -2.33
CA GLN A 136 0.93 -2.46 -1.85
C GLN A 136 0.46 -1.39 -2.84
N ALA A 137 1.39 -0.65 -3.46
CA ALA A 137 1.05 0.37 -4.45
C ALA A 137 0.42 -0.25 -5.71
N ARG A 138 0.91 -1.41 -6.16
CA ARG A 138 0.34 -2.17 -7.28
C ARG A 138 -1.03 -2.72 -6.94
N ALA A 139 -1.23 -3.26 -5.75
CA ALA A 139 -2.54 -3.71 -5.28
C ALA A 139 -3.54 -2.54 -5.22
N THR A 140 -3.10 -1.36 -4.77
CA THR A 140 -3.93 -0.15 -4.76
C THR A 140 -4.32 0.27 -6.18
N LEU A 141 -3.37 0.29 -7.11
CA LEU A 141 -3.64 0.63 -8.51
C LEU A 141 -4.57 -0.39 -9.17
N ALA A 142 -4.39 -1.69 -8.89
CA ALA A 142 -5.28 -2.74 -9.36
C ALA A 142 -6.72 -2.53 -8.87
N ALA A 143 -6.89 -2.19 -7.58
CA ALA A 143 -8.21 -1.91 -7.00
C ALA A 143 -8.89 -0.65 -7.57
N LEU A 144 -8.12 0.29 -8.14
CA LEU A 144 -8.67 1.47 -8.84
C LEU A 144 -9.05 1.18 -10.30
N THR A 145 -8.57 0.05 -10.86
CA THR A 145 -8.77 -0.33 -12.27
C THR A 145 -9.65 -1.57 -12.45
N SER A 146 -10.00 -2.25 -11.35
CA SER A 146 -10.93 -3.38 -11.28
C SER A 146 -12.38 -2.93 -11.15
#